data_AF-A0A935FCP4-F1
#
_entry.id   AF-A0A935FCP4-F1
#
_cell.length_a   1.000
_cell.length_b   1.000
_cell.length_c   1.000
_cell.angle_alpha   90.00
_cell.angle_beta   90.00
_cell.angle_gamma   90.00
#
_symmetry.space_group_name_H-M   'P 1'
#
loop_
_entity.id
_entity.type
_entity.pdbx_description
1 polymer ?
#
loop_
_entity_poly.entity_id
_entity_poly.type
_entity_poly.pdbx_seq_one_letter_code
_entity_poly.pdbx_strand_id
1 'polypeptide(L)'
;MNWGNKLLLTFLVFAAGMGFLVYRSVTTNFELVEKDYYKEELRFQQQIDGTREANNLSSAVTLLQNETGIHLQLPAEMKAKP
;
A
#
# COMPACT_ATOMS: atom_id res chain seq x y z
N MET A 1 -47.93 -16.56 -31.92
CA MET A 1 -46.73 -16.82 -31.09
C MET A 1 -46.97 -18.11 -30.31
N ASN A 2 -46.40 -19.24 -30.76
CA ASN A 2 -46.64 -20.55 -30.15
C ASN A 2 -45.83 -20.69 -28.86
N TRP A 3 -46.28 -21.56 -27.96
CA TRP A 3 -45.68 -21.80 -26.66
C TRP A 3 -44.17 -22.12 -26.74
N GLY A 4 -43.75 -22.91 -27.74
CA GLY A 4 -42.34 -23.20 -27.99
C GLY A 4 -41.48 -21.97 -28.34
N ASN A 5 -42.02 -20.99 -29.07
CA ASN A 5 -41.27 -19.78 -29.43
C ASN A 5 -41.00 -18.90 -28.20
N LYS A 6 -41.92 -18.89 -27.22
CA LYS A 6 -41.71 -18.17 -25.96
C LYS A 6 -40.57 -18.81 -25.15
N LEU A 7 -40.51 -20.15 -25.11
CA LEU A 7 -39.46 -20.87 -24.43
C LEU A 7 -38.08 -20.62 -25.09
N LEU A 8 -38.02 -20.68 -26.42
CA LEU A 8 -36.82 -20.38 -27.18
C LEU A 8 -36.32 -18.95 -26.92
N LEU A 9 -37.23 -17.97 -26.93
CA LEU A 9 -36.89 -16.57 -26.68
C LEU A 9 -36.31 -16.38 -25.27
N THR A 10 -36.89 -17.02 -24.25
CA THR A 10 -36.39 -16.96 -22.88
C THR A 10 -34.95 -17.46 -22.77
N PHE A 11 -34.62 -18.59 -23.43
CA PHE A 11 -33.25 -19.12 -23.42
C PHE A 11 -32.26 -18.21 -24.13
N LEU A 12 -32.66 -17.60 -25.25
CA LEU A 12 -31.81 -16.64 -25.97
C LEU A 12 -31.52 -15.40 -25.13
N VAL A 13 -32.55 -14.84 -24.48
CA VAL A 13 -32.39 -13.68 -23.58
C VAL A 13 -31.52 -14.04 -22.38
N PHE A 14 -31.70 -15.22 -21.81
CA PHE A 14 -30.88 -15.69 -20.70
C PHE A 14 -29.40 -15.86 -21.10
N ALA A 15 -29.13 -16.52 -22.23
CA ALA A 15 -27.77 -16.69 -22.73
C ALA A 15 -27.08 -15.36 -23.04
N ALA A 16 -27.81 -14.41 -23.65
CA ALA A 16 -27.31 -13.07 -23.89
C ALA A 16 -27.02 -12.31 -22.57
N GLY A 17 -27.91 -12.43 -21.58
CA GLY A 17 -27.73 -11.84 -20.25
C GLY A 17 -26.51 -12.41 -19.52
N MET A 18 -26.31 -13.72 -19.57
CA MET A 18 -25.12 -14.37 -18.99
C MET A 18 -23.84 -13.90 -19.69
N GLY A 19 -23.84 -13.83 -21.03
CA GLY A 19 -22.69 -13.30 -21.79
C GLY A 19 -22.37 -11.85 -21.44
N PHE A 20 -23.40 -11.00 -21.29
CA PHE A 20 -23.24 -9.62 -20.87
C PHE A 20 -22.63 -9.49 -19.46
N LEU A 21 -23.11 -10.29 -18.49
CA LEU A 21 -22.57 -10.29 -17.13
C LEU A 21 -21.10 -10.74 -17.08
N VAL A 22 -20.75 -11.79 -17.84
CA VAL A 22 -19.36 -12.24 -17.95
C VAL A 22 -18.48 -11.14 -18.56
N TYR A 23 -18.92 -10.54 -19.67
CA TYR A 23 -18.18 -9.44 -20.29
C TYR A 23 -17.96 -8.28 -19.31
N ARG A 24 -19.00 -7.87 -18.58
CA ARG A 24 -18.93 -6.82 -17.55
C ARG A 24 -17.99 -7.20 -16.41
N SER A 25 -18.04 -8.44 -15.95
CA SER A 25 -17.19 -8.92 -14.85
C SER A 25 -15.70 -8.95 -15.24
N VAL A 26 -15.39 -9.33 -16.48
CA VAL A 26 -14.00 -9.41 -16.98
C VAL A 26 -13.46 -8.02 -17.37
N THR A 27 -14.32 -7.11 -17.85
CA THR A 27 -13.91 -5.74 -18.21
C THR A 27 -13.86 -4.79 -17.01
N THR A 28 -14.31 -5.23 -15.84
CA THR A 28 -14.14 -4.47 -14.60
C THR A 28 -12.71 -4.65 -14.11
N ASN A 29 -11.89 -3.60 -14.21
CA ASN A 29 -10.57 -3.57 -13.60
C ASN A 29 -10.72 -3.63 -12.08
N PHE A 30 -10.47 -4.80 -11.49
CA PHE A 30 -10.28 -4.91 -10.05
C PHE A 30 -8.82 -4.58 -9.74
N GLU A 31 -8.57 -3.37 -9.23
CA GLU A 31 -7.31 -3.09 -8.53
C GLU A 31 -7.34 -3.84 -7.19
N LEU A 32 -7.11 -5.16 -7.24
CA LEU A 32 -7.12 -6.05 -6.06
C LEU A 32 -5.88 -5.90 -5.18
N VAL A 33 -5.08 -4.88 -5.44
CA VAL A 33 -3.98 -4.48 -4.60
C VAL A 33 -4.03 -2.97 -4.57
N GLU A 34 -4.68 -2.44 -3.54
CA GLU A 34 -4.26 -1.17 -2.97
C GLU A 34 -2.76 -1.36 -2.68
N LYS A 35 -1.92 -0.93 -3.62
CA LYS A 35 -0.46 -1.05 -3.56
C LYS A 35 0.12 -0.54 -2.24
N ASP A 36 -0.68 0.21 -1.49
CA ASP A 36 -0.37 0.91 -0.26
C ASP A 36 -0.94 0.27 1.03
N TYR A 37 -1.79 -0.76 0.98
CA TYR A 37 -2.37 -1.34 2.22
C TYR A 37 -1.29 -1.88 3.19
N TYR A 38 -0.22 -2.47 2.65
CA TYR A 38 0.94 -2.91 3.45
C TYR A 38 2.00 -1.83 3.66
N LYS A 39 1.95 -0.71 2.93
CA LYS A 39 2.98 0.32 3.04
C LYS A 39 2.85 1.11 4.33
N GLU A 40 1.63 1.36 4.79
CA GLU A 40 1.40 2.05 6.06
C GLU A 40 1.99 1.25 7.23
N GLU A 41 1.71 -0.05 7.32
CA GLU A 41 2.23 -0.92 8.39
C GLU A 41 3.76 -1.01 8.39
N LEU A 42 4.39 -1.18 7.22
CA LEU A 42 5.85 -1.18 7.08
C LEU A 42 6.49 0.15 7.49
N ARG A 43 5.83 1.28 7.19
CA ARG A 43 6.34 2.61 7.55
C ARG A 43 6.28 2.85 9.06
N PHE A 44 5.24 2.36 9.73
CA PHE A 44 5.16 2.41 11.19
C PHE A 44 6.28 1.59 11.85
N GLN A 45 6.59 0.39 11.33
CA GLN A 45 7.68 -0.42 11.86
C GLN A 45 9.03 0.29 11.73
N GLN A 46 9.31 0.94 10.60
CA GLN A 46 10.53 1.73 10.42
C GLN A 46 10.64 2.89 11.41
N GLN A 47 9.53 3.55 11.76
CA GLN A 47 9.52 4.62 12.75
C GLN A 47 9.79 4.09 14.17
N ILE A 48 9.18 2.95 14.53
CA ILE A 48 9.40 2.28 15.81
C ILE A 48 10.86 1.87 15.94
N ASP A 49 11.40 1.21 14.92
CA ASP A 49 12.80 0.75 14.90
C ASP A 49 13.74 1.96 14.97
N GLY A 50 13.53 2.99 14.16
CA GLY A 50 14.36 4.21 14.18
C GLY A 50 14.36 4.92 15.55
N THR A 51 13.21 4.96 16.23
CA THR A 51 13.09 5.54 17.58
C THR A 51 13.81 4.69 18.62
N ARG A 52 13.65 3.37 18.55
CA ARG A 52 14.32 2.42 19.45
C ARG A 52 15.83 2.49 19.30
N GLU A 53 16.34 2.47 18.08
CA GLU A 53 17.77 2.56 17.80
C GLU A 53 18.35 3.90 18.25
N ALA A 54 17.61 5.01 18.04
CA ALA A 54 18.03 6.33 18.53
C ALA A 54 18.08 6.39 20.08
N ASN A 55 17.14 5.75 20.77
CA ASN A 55 17.12 5.68 22.24
C ASN A 55 18.18 4.74 22.81
N ASN A 56 18.65 3.76 22.03
CA ASN A 56 19.70 2.83 22.42
C ASN A 56 21.11 3.43 22.26
N LEU A 57 21.24 4.63 21.69
CA LEU A 57 22.54 5.31 21.60
C LEU A 57 23.10 5.61 22.99
N SER A 58 24.39 5.33 23.19
CA SER A 58 25.07 5.60 24.47
C SER A 58 25.13 7.09 24.85
N SER A 59 24.91 8.01 23.90
CA SER A 59 24.73 9.42 24.18
C SER A 59 23.71 10.05 23.23
N ALA A 60 23.06 11.12 23.67
CA ALA A 60 22.10 11.85 22.83
C ALA A 60 22.82 12.66 21.74
N VAL A 61 22.21 12.75 20.56
CA VAL A 61 22.65 13.65 19.50
C VAL A 61 22.33 15.09 19.94
N THR A 62 23.35 15.94 20.03
CA THR A 62 23.18 17.34 20.44
C THR A 62 23.45 18.26 19.26
N LEU A 63 22.56 19.22 19.04
CA LEU A 63 22.68 20.22 17.99
C LEU A 63 22.94 21.57 18.64
N LEU A 64 24.11 22.14 18.38
CA LEU A 64 24.53 23.44 18.90
C LEU A 64 24.63 24.40 17.72
N GLN A 65 23.82 25.46 17.73
CA GLN A 65 23.86 26.49 16.70
C GLN A 65 24.63 27.70 17.24
N ASN A 66 25.74 28.03 16.57
CA ASN A 66 26.58 29.19 16.88
C ASN A 66 26.47 30.23 15.76
N GLU A 67 26.97 31.46 15.99
CA GLU A 67 26.93 32.57 15.02
C GLU A 67 27.63 32.27 13.69
N THR A 68 28.51 31.27 13.66
CA THR A 68 29.30 30.86 12.48
C THR A 68 28.87 29.53 11.86
N GLY A 69 27.86 28.85 12.41
CA GLY A 69 27.37 27.58 11.85
C GLY A 69 26.68 26.64 12.84
N ILE A 70 26.35 25.44 12.35
CA ILE A 70 25.68 24.39 13.13
C ILE A 70 26.70 23.31 13.48
N HIS A 71 26.88 23.05 14.77
CA HIS A 71 27.67 21.94 15.30
C HIS A 71 26.76 20.78 15.69
N LEU A 72 26.90 19.67 14.98
CA LEU A 72 26.21 18.41 15.30
C LEU A 72 27.17 17.50 16.07
N GLN A 73 26.83 17.17 17.32
CA GLN A 73 27.59 16.24 18.13
C GLN A 73 26.93 14.86 18.10
N LEU A 74 27.58 13.92 17.43
CA LEU A 74 27.14 12.53 17.30
C LEU A 74 27.88 11.61 18.30
N PRO A 75 27.22 10.56 18.81
CA PRO A 75 27.87 9.51 19.61
C PRO A 75 28.98 8.80 18.85
N ALA A 76 29.98 8.29 19.57
CA ALA A 76 31.12 7.59 18.98
C ALA A 76 30.71 6.34 18.16
N GLU A 77 29.60 5.70 18.54
CA GLU A 77 29.03 4.51 17.90
C GLU A 77 28.54 4.77 16.47
N MET A 78 28.20 6.03 16.15
CA MET A 78 27.74 6.42 14.82
C MET A 78 28.90 6.62 13.82
N LYS A 79 30.17 6.54 14.25
CA LYS A 79 31.33 6.68 13.35
C LYS A 79 31.60 5.45 12.48
N ALA A 80 31.06 4.28 12.82
CA ALA A 80 31.49 2.99 12.26
C ALA A 80 30.50 2.37 11.24
N LYS A 81 29.43 3.08 10.86
CA LYS A 81 28.44 2.55 9.90
C LYS A 81 28.65 3.21 8.54
N PRO A 82 28.99 2.45 7.47
CA PRO A 82 29.07 2.98 6.10
C PRO A 82 27.68 3.40 5.58
#